data_AF-A0A956DFV6-F1
#
_entry.id   AF-A0A956DFV6-F1
#
_cell.length_a   1.000
_cell.length_b   1.000
_cell.length_c   1.000
_cell.angle_alpha   90.00
_cell.angle_beta   90.00
_cell.angle_gamma   90.00
#
_symmetry.space_group_name_H-M   'P 1'
#
loop_
_entity.id
_entity.type
_entity.pdbx_description
1 polymer ?
#
loop_
_entity_poly.entity_id
_entity_poly.type
_entity_poly.pdbx_seq_one_letter_code
_entity_poly.pdbx_strand_id
1 'polypeptide(L)'
;MIDLATLVRGLVTFILKPELAKTVARDLEQLDRALASIEAGTRLGGRRYGRLARAEKEGGLEGARKEHERLRAKAKARAKMDLRLWSPAHFREGARRESTDVLHVSCLVLDYDSGAPIEESTSHWRGCFHVVHSTWSYTHEHPKYRLVLPLARPVMADDWRRFWDWGAARAGMRNDPALKSPASTFALPATPAREAPRIALVRAGRLFDPLESGLSLRTDVVPDEVPLPGPTHFRGDPDEKTLDEHPDGYVRDALEATRSLREDDFDLFSANERVGENDFELFGTDGANETEPGVEDPWEDEFDDMF
;
A
#
# COMPACT_ATOMS: atom_id res chain seq x y z
N MET A 1 -20.05 -3.73 9.76
CA MET A 1 -19.38 -2.88 8.74
C MET A 1 -18.61 -1.74 9.41
N ILE A 2 -17.48 -1.28 8.86
CA ILE A 2 -16.74 -0.08 9.33
C ILE A 2 -17.26 1.12 8.54
N ASP A 3 -17.62 2.22 9.20
CA ASP A 3 -18.06 3.44 8.52
C ASP A 3 -16.87 4.31 8.03
N LEU A 4 -17.15 5.30 7.19
CA LEU A 4 -16.12 6.17 6.61
C LEU A 4 -15.31 6.91 7.68
N ALA A 5 -15.94 7.39 8.76
CA ALA A 5 -15.26 8.13 9.81
C ALA A 5 -14.27 7.24 10.58
N THR A 6 -14.66 6.00 10.86
CA THR A 6 -13.85 4.99 11.52
C THR A 6 -12.69 4.54 10.63
N LEU A 7 -12.94 4.35 9.33
CA LEU A 7 -11.89 4.06 8.33
C LEU A 7 -10.85 5.18 8.31
N VAL A 8 -11.28 6.43 8.11
CA VAL A 8 -10.39 7.59 7.99
C VAL A 8 -9.57 7.77 9.27
N ARG A 9 -10.20 7.64 10.44
CA ARG A 9 -9.50 7.72 11.73
C ARG A 9 -8.37 6.71 11.84
N GLY A 10 -8.62 5.44 11.48
CA GLY A 10 -7.55 4.43 11.47
C GLY A 10 -6.45 4.78 10.46
N LEU A 11 -6.80 5.21 9.25
CA LEU A 11 -5.80 5.52 8.22
C LEU A 11 -4.93 6.74 8.52
N VAL A 12 -5.36 7.66 9.40
CA VAL A 12 -4.54 8.79 9.85
C VAL A 12 -3.83 8.54 11.19
N THR A 13 -4.10 7.40 11.84
CA THR A 13 -3.53 7.04 13.14
C THR A 13 -2.40 6.02 12.96
N PHE A 14 -1.20 6.33 13.47
CA PHE A 14 -0.04 5.46 13.33
C PHE A 14 0.15 4.52 14.51
N ILE A 15 0.37 3.24 14.24
CA ILE A 15 0.80 2.24 15.22
C ILE A 15 2.27 2.47 15.59
N LEU A 16 2.56 2.66 16.88
CA LEU A 16 3.92 2.90 17.37
C LEU A 16 4.64 1.58 17.65
N LYS A 17 5.76 1.32 16.94
CA LYS A 17 6.52 0.05 17.00
C LYS A 17 8.02 0.25 17.36
N PRO A 18 8.34 0.78 18.55
CA PRO A 18 9.71 1.07 18.96
C PRO A 18 10.55 -0.18 19.19
N GLU A 19 9.95 -1.27 19.69
CA GLU A 19 10.68 -2.52 19.92
C GLU A 19 11.08 -3.20 18.60
N LEU A 20 10.22 -3.11 17.59
CA LEU A 20 10.54 -3.56 16.23
C LEU A 20 11.73 -2.75 15.68
N ALA A 21 11.67 -1.42 15.79
CA ALA A 21 12.74 -0.53 15.34
C ALA A 21 14.07 -0.82 16.04
N LYS A 22 14.06 -1.00 17.37
CA LYS A 22 15.25 -1.38 18.15
C LYS A 22 15.84 -2.71 17.70
N THR A 23 14.98 -3.69 17.41
CA THR A 23 15.43 -5.01 16.93
C THR A 23 16.11 -4.91 15.58
N VAL A 24 15.52 -4.17 14.64
CA VAL A 24 16.11 -3.92 13.31
C VAL A 24 17.43 -3.15 13.44
N ALA A 25 17.47 -2.09 14.24
CA ALA A 25 18.69 -1.29 14.44
C ALA A 25 19.84 -2.14 14.99
N ARG A 26 19.57 -2.95 16.02
CA ARG A 26 20.54 -3.90 16.59
C ARG A 26 21.05 -4.89 15.54
N ASP A 27 20.15 -5.41 14.72
CA ASP A 27 20.49 -6.35 13.66
C ASP A 27 21.40 -5.73 12.61
N LEU A 28 21.11 -4.49 12.19
CA LEU A 28 21.93 -3.75 11.23
C LEU A 28 23.31 -3.42 11.80
N GLU A 29 23.38 -2.96 13.06
CA GLU A 29 24.63 -2.66 13.75
C GLU A 29 25.52 -3.90 13.91
N GLN A 30 24.92 -5.07 14.16
CA GLN A 30 25.67 -6.34 14.18
C GLN A 30 26.23 -6.68 12.80
N LEU A 31 25.47 -6.49 11.72
CA LEU A 31 25.95 -6.72 10.35
C LEU A 31 27.10 -5.75 9.99
N ASP A 32 26.99 -4.47 10.38
CA ASP A 32 28.05 -3.47 10.13
C ASP A 32 29.33 -3.80 10.87
N ARG A 33 29.24 -4.17 12.15
CA ARG A 33 30.40 -4.64 12.93
C ARG A 33 31.06 -5.88 12.32
N ALA A 34 30.25 -6.78 11.77
CA ALA A 34 30.76 -7.97 11.12
C ALA A 34 31.59 -7.66 9.88
N LEU A 35 31.05 -6.83 8.98
CA LEU A 35 31.75 -6.43 7.76
C LEU A 35 33.03 -5.66 8.08
N ALA A 36 32.97 -4.70 9.01
CA ALA A 36 34.14 -3.96 9.47
C ALA A 36 35.23 -4.87 10.05
N SER A 37 34.85 -5.95 10.76
CA SER A 37 35.84 -6.91 11.27
C SER A 37 36.58 -7.64 10.14
N ILE A 38 35.86 -8.06 9.10
CA ILE A 38 36.41 -8.72 7.91
C ILE A 38 37.33 -7.76 7.16
N GLU A 39 36.92 -6.51 6.97
CA GLU A 39 37.74 -5.45 6.35
C GLU A 39 39.05 -5.20 7.11
N ALA A 40 39.03 -5.32 8.44
CA ALA A 40 40.21 -5.20 9.29
C ALA A 40 41.07 -6.49 9.38
N GLY A 41 40.72 -7.55 8.64
CA GLY A 41 41.42 -8.84 8.68
C GLY A 41 41.17 -9.65 9.96
N THR A 42 40.18 -9.26 10.76
CA THR A 42 39.76 -9.95 11.98
C THR A 42 38.45 -10.73 11.74
N ARG A 43 38.16 -11.74 12.56
CA ARG A 43 36.92 -12.53 12.41
C ARG A 43 36.19 -12.62 13.74
N LEU A 44 35.04 -11.93 13.82
CA LEU A 44 34.13 -12.08 14.94
C LEU A 44 33.36 -13.42 14.83
N GLY A 45 33.21 -14.14 15.94
CA GLY A 45 32.51 -15.42 15.99
C GLY A 45 30.99 -15.27 16.18
N GLY A 46 30.17 -16.01 15.43
CA GLY A 46 28.71 -15.98 15.53
C GLY A 46 27.96 -16.42 14.27
N ARG A 47 26.69 -16.83 14.39
CA ARG A 47 25.88 -17.36 13.27
C ARG A 47 25.75 -16.40 12.08
N ARG A 48 25.57 -15.10 12.33
CA ARG A 48 25.44 -14.09 11.26
C ARG A 48 26.79 -13.79 10.60
N TYR A 49 27.86 -13.75 11.39
CA TYR A 49 29.23 -13.53 10.91
C TYR A 49 29.71 -14.69 10.04
N GLY A 50 29.24 -15.91 10.31
CA GLY A 50 29.51 -17.08 9.49
C GLY A 50 29.02 -16.96 8.04
N ARG A 51 27.93 -16.23 7.77
CA ARG A 51 27.45 -15.99 6.39
C ARG A 51 28.38 -15.05 5.64
N LEU A 52 28.77 -13.93 6.27
CA LEU A 52 29.69 -12.96 5.67
C LEU A 52 31.08 -13.54 5.48
N ALA A 53 31.60 -14.29 6.45
CA ALA A 53 32.89 -14.97 6.34
C ALA A 53 32.88 -16.08 5.26
N ARG A 54 31.73 -16.74 5.05
CA ARG A 54 31.57 -17.69 3.94
C ARG A 54 31.58 -16.98 2.59
N ALA A 55 30.82 -15.89 2.47
CA ALA A 55 30.81 -15.07 1.25
C ALA A 55 32.19 -14.46 0.95
N GLU A 56 32.94 -14.06 1.99
CA GLU A 56 34.35 -13.63 1.88
C GLU A 56 35.23 -14.74 1.30
N LYS A 57 35.08 -15.97 1.79
CA LYS A 57 35.87 -17.10 1.31
C LYS A 57 35.58 -17.43 -0.16
N GLU A 58 34.33 -17.25 -0.60
CA GLU A 58 33.86 -17.58 -1.95
C GLU A 58 34.17 -16.48 -2.97
N GLY A 59 34.05 -15.20 -2.59
CA GLY A 59 34.13 -14.05 -3.50
C GLY A 59 35.00 -12.89 -3.00
N GLY A 60 35.86 -13.11 -2.02
CA GLY A 60 36.68 -12.07 -1.40
C GLY A 60 35.87 -10.99 -0.69
N LEU A 61 36.48 -9.84 -0.46
CA LEU A 61 35.83 -8.73 0.25
C LEU A 61 34.57 -8.22 -0.47
N GLU A 62 34.55 -8.26 -1.79
CA GLU A 62 33.38 -7.89 -2.60
C GLU A 62 32.20 -8.85 -2.35
N GLY A 63 32.46 -10.16 -2.29
CA GLY A 63 31.46 -11.16 -1.90
C GLY A 63 30.87 -10.89 -0.53
N ALA A 64 31.70 -10.51 0.45
CA ALA A 64 31.24 -10.14 1.79
C ALA A 64 30.36 -8.88 1.78
N ARG A 65 30.73 -7.86 0.99
CA ARG A 65 29.92 -6.62 0.85
C ARG A 65 28.56 -6.89 0.22
N LYS A 66 28.50 -7.67 -0.85
CA LYS A 66 27.24 -8.06 -1.50
C LYS A 66 26.33 -8.83 -0.54
N GLU A 67 26.88 -9.79 0.21
CA GLU A 67 26.11 -10.54 1.20
C GLU A 67 25.65 -9.65 2.37
N HIS A 68 26.46 -8.67 2.77
CA HIS A 68 26.08 -7.68 3.79
C HIS A 68 24.90 -6.84 3.36
N GLU A 69 24.91 -6.30 2.14
CA GLU A 69 23.79 -5.56 1.57
C GLU A 69 22.51 -6.41 1.54
N ARG A 70 22.63 -7.66 1.06
CA ARG A 70 21.51 -8.62 1.03
C ARG A 70 20.94 -8.89 2.42
N LEU A 71 21.80 -9.13 3.42
CA LEU A 71 21.37 -9.39 4.80
C LEU A 71 20.72 -8.15 5.44
N ARG A 72 21.20 -6.94 5.13
CA ARG A 72 20.56 -5.69 5.57
C ARG A 72 19.18 -5.54 4.96
N ALA A 73 19.04 -5.78 3.65
CA ALA A 73 17.74 -5.76 2.97
C ALA A 73 16.78 -6.77 3.62
N LYS A 74 17.24 -8.00 3.89
CA LYS A 74 16.43 -9.04 4.56
C LYS A 74 16.02 -8.65 5.99
N ALA A 75 16.91 -8.03 6.77
CA ALA A 75 16.58 -7.55 8.12
C ALA A 75 15.47 -6.49 8.09
N LYS A 76 15.54 -5.56 7.13
CA LYS A 76 14.49 -4.55 6.92
C LYS A 76 13.18 -5.18 6.43
N ALA A 77 13.24 -6.14 5.50
CA ALA A 77 12.05 -6.84 4.99
C ALA A 77 11.32 -7.61 6.09
N ARG A 78 12.06 -8.29 6.98
CA ARG A 78 11.48 -9.00 8.13
C ARG A 78 10.71 -8.06 9.06
N ALA A 79 11.15 -6.81 9.19
CA ALA A 79 10.43 -5.82 9.99
C ALA A 79 9.02 -5.56 9.43
N LYS A 80 8.88 -5.52 8.10
CA LYS A 80 7.60 -5.32 7.44
C LYS A 80 6.60 -6.46 7.71
N MET A 81 7.08 -7.66 7.99
CA MET A 81 6.23 -8.82 8.33
C MET A 81 5.55 -8.70 9.71
N ASP A 82 6.05 -7.86 10.61
CA ASP A 82 5.43 -7.61 11.93
C ASP A 82 4.36 -6.49 11.88
N LEU A 83 4.22 -5.83 10.73
CA LEU A 83 3.22 -4.79 10.56
C LEU A 83 1.85 -5.44 10.39
N ARG A 84 0.85 -4.90 11.09
CA ARG A 84 -0.54 -5.31 10.91
C ARG A 84 -0.98 -4.94 9.50
N LEU A 85 -1.68 -5.85 8.86
CA LEU A 85 -2.21 -5.65 7.51
C LEU A 85 -3.71 -5.36 7.57
N TRP A 86 -4.20 -4.65 6.56
CA TRP A 86 -5.62 -4.48 6.27
C TRP A 86 -5.87 -4.71 4.77
N SER A 87 -7.12 -4.97 4.41
CA SER A 87 -7.54 -5.08 3.02
C SER A 87 -8.81 -4.26 2.82
N PRO A 88 -8.95 -3.53 1.69
CA PRO A 88 -10.20 -2.90 1.30
C PRO A 88 -11.22 -3.91 0.72
N ALA A 89 -10.82 -5.18 0.56
CA ALA A 89 -11.64 -6.23 0.00
C ALA A 89 -12.53 -6.90 1.04
N HIS A 90 -13.75 -7.20 0.64
CA HIS A 90 -14.64 -8.09 1.36
C HIS A 90 -14.53 -9.49 0.76
N PHE A 91 -14.20 -10.46 1.60
CA PHE A 91 -14.05 -11.86 1.21
C PHE A 91 -15.31 -12.65 1.55
N ARG A 92 -15.55 -13.73 0.81
CA ARG A 92 -16.58 -14.72 1.15
C ARG A 92 -16.32 -15.29 2.55
N GLU A 93 -17.38 -15.51 3.31
CA GLU A 93 -17.27 -16.07 4.67
C GLU A 93 -16.59 -17.45 4.65
N GLY A 94 -15.65 -17.67 5.58
CA GLY A 94 -14.90 -18.93 5.69
C GLY A 94 -13.88 -19.19 4.57
N ALA A 95 -13.72 -18.25 3.63
CA ALA A 95 -12.85 -18.40 2.47
C ALA A 95 -11.40 -18.00 2.76
N ARG A 96 -10.51 -18.20 1.78
CA ARG A 96 -9.09 -17.83 1.90
C ARG A 96 -8.90 -16.39 1.45
N ARG A 97 -7.72 -15.84 1.74
CA ARG A 97 -7.29 -14.52 1.23
C ARG A 97 -6.76 -14.63 -0.20
N GLU A 98 -7.59 -15.17 -1.09
CA GLU A 98 -7.28 -15.34 -2.51
C GLU A 98 -8.18 -14.42 -3.36
N SER A 99 -7.72 -14.07 -4.58
CA SER A 99 -8.47 -13.12 -5.44
C SER A 99 -9.85 -13.65 -5.84
N THR A 100 -9.98 -14.96 -6.01
CA THR A 100 -11.23 -15.68 -6.33
C THR A 100 -12.25 -15.67 -5.20
N ASP A 101 -11.82 -15.36 -3.98
CA ASP A 101 -12.65 -15.30 -2.80
C ASP A 101 -13.09 -13.87 -2.46
N VAL A 102 -12.63 -12.87 -3.21
CA VAL A 102 -13.08 -11.49 -3.09
C VAL A 102 -14.48 -11.35 -3.70
N LEU A 103 -15.39 -10.74 -2.95
CA LEU A 103 -16.71 -10.36 -3.44
C LEU A 103 -16.64 -8.97 -4.08
N HIS A 104 -16.11 -8.00 -3.34
CA HIS A 104 -15.99 -6.62 -3.80
C HIS A 104 -14.91 -5.85 -3.03
N VAL A 105 -14.50 -4.70 -3.55
CA VAL A 105 -13.47 -3.83 -2.99
C VAL A 105 -14.03 -2.43 -2.74
N SER A 106 -13.85 -1.90 -1.53
CA SER A 106 -14.49 -0.65 -1.08
C SER A 106 -13.59 0.60 -1.16
N CYS A 107 -12.31 0.43 -1.47
CA CYS A 107 -11.37 1.54 -1.64
C CYS A 107 -10.42 1.26 -2.81
N LEU A 108 -10.11 2.28 -3.61
CA LEU A 108 -8.90 2.27 -4.43
C LEU A 108 -7.72 2.64 -3.53
N VAL A 109 -6.69 1.80 -3.51
CA VAL A 109 -5.45 2.08 -2.78
C VAL A 109 -4.29 2.11 -3.76
N LEU A 110 -3.60 3.24 -3.81
CA LEU A 110 -2.43 3.46 -4.65
C LEU A 110 -1.19 3.58 -3.77
N ASP A 111 -0.25 2.65 -3.92
CA ASP A 111 1.02 2.66 -3.19
C ASP A 111 2.08 3.40 -4.00
N TYR A 112 2.59 4.49 -3.45
CA TYR A 112 3.65 5.29 -4.03
C TYR A 112 4.94 4.98 -3.28
N ASP A 113 5.82 4.21 -3.89
CA ASP A 113 7.05 3.74 -3.27
C ASP A 113 8.33 4.29 -3.94
N SER A 114 8.18 5.01 -5.04
CA SER A 114 9.21 5.52 -5.95
C SER A 114 9.76 6.91 -5.60
N GLY A 115 9.21 7.56 -4.57
CA GLY A 115 9.63 8.92 -4.17
C GLY A 115 8.84 10.04 -4.83
N ALA A 116 7.69 9.75 -5.45
CA ALA A 116 6.82 10.76 -6.04
C ALA A 116 6.43 11.84 -4.99
N PRO A 117 6.34 13.13 -5.35
CA PRO A 117 5.88 14.17 -4.43
C PRO A 117 4.39 14.02 -4.10
N ILE A 118 4.05 14.06 -2.81
CA ILE A 118 2.65 13.91 -2.33
C ILE A 118 1.71 14.93 -2.97
N GLU A 119 2.12 16.21 -3.03
CA GLU A 119 1.28 17.29 -3.58
C GLU A 119 1.06 17.17 -5.09
N GLU A 120 2.01 16.59 -5.82
CA GLU A 120 1.81 16.28 -7.24
C GLU A 120 0.83 15.11 -7.39
N SER A 121 1.03 14.02 -6.65
CA SER A 121 0.17 12.84 -6.74
C SER A 121 -1.27 13.10 -6.31
N THR A 122 -1.49 13.88 -5.23
CA THR A 122 -2.83 14.26 -4.76
C THR A 122 -3.56 15.14 -5.76
N SER A 123 -2.84 15.92 -6.58
CA SER A 123 -3.45 16.83 -7.56
C SER A 123 -4.25 16.09 -8.65
N HIS A 124 -3.83 14.87 -9.02
CA HIS A 124 -4.59 13.99 -9.91
C HIS A 124 -5.97 13.61 -9.35
N TRP A 125 -6.15 13.71 -8.03
CA TRP A 125 -7.37 13.35 -7.30
C TRP A 125 -8.10 14.58 -6.76
N ARG A 126 -7.84 15.76 -7.32
CA ARG A 126 -8.59 16.97 -6.98
C ARG A 126 -10.09 16.75 -7.20
N GLY A 127 -10.91 17.20 -6.25
CA GLY A 127 -12.35 16.99 -6.25
C GLY A 127 -12.79 15.63 -5.68
N CYS A 128 -11.88 14.65 -5.54
CA CYS A 128 -12.15 13.38 -4.88
C CYS A 128 -11.75 13.41 -3.41
N PHE A 129 -12.61 12.83 -2.55
CA PHE A 129 -12.25 12.53 -1.17
C PHE A 129 -11.17 11.47 -1.13
N HIS A 130 -10.05 11.74 -0.48
CA HIS A 130 -9.03 10.72 -0.27
C HIS A 130 -8.20 10.98 0.99
N VAL A 131 -7.61 9.91 1.48
CA VAL A 131 -6.70 9.91 2.63
C VAL A 131 -5.30 9.57 2.12
N VAL A 132 -4.30 10.30 2.59
CA VAL A 132 -2.90 9.96 2.35
C VAL A 132 -2.26 9.63 3.68
N HIS A 133 -1.48 8.56 3.74
CA HIS A 133 -0.63 8.26 4.89
C HIS A 133 0.73 7.72 4.46
N SER A 134 1.78 8.12 5.17
CA SER A 134 3.12 7.56 4.98
C SER A 134 3.17 6.08 5.31
N THR A 135 4.11 5.38 4.66
CA THR A 135 4.49 4.01 5.01
C THR A 135 5.61 3.99 6.04
N TRP A 136 5.94 2.80 6.55
CA TRP A 136 7.05 2.57 7.50
C TRP A 136 8.41 3.13 7.04
N SER A 137 8.63 3.22 5.73
CA SER A 137 9.91 3.62 5.14
C SER A 137 9.90 5.03 4.55
N TYR A 138 8.94 5.86 4.97
CA TYR A 138 8.86 7.26 4.56
C TYR A 138 10.05 8.09 5.07
N THR A 139 10.61 8.92 4.19
CA THR A 139 11.47 10.06 4.55
C THR A 139 11.05 11.28 3.71
N HIS A 140 11.51 12.47 4.09
CA HIS A 140 11.21 13.69 3.33
C HIS A 140 11.88 13.70 1.95
N GLU A 141 13.08 13.11 1.86
CA GLU A 141 13.88 13.03 0.62
C GLU A 141 13.37 11.95 -0.33
N HIS A 142 12.76 10.89 0.22
CA HIS A 142 12.20 9.79 -0.55
C HIS A 142 10.80 9.42 -0.03
N PRO A 143 9.78 10.23 -0.35
CA PRO A 143 8.42 9.98 0.13
C PRO A 143 7.93 8.59 -0.28
N LYS A 144 7.43 7.82 0.70
CA LYS A 144 6.71 6.58 0.48
C LYS A 144 5.38 6.60 1.22
N TYR A 145 4.28 6.55 0.50
CA TYR A 145 2.94 6.75 1.06
C TYR A 145 1.89 6.00 0.26
N ARG A 146 0.72 5.84 0.88
CA ARG A 146 -0.46 5.34 0.19
C ARG A 146 -1.48 6.45 0.07
N LEU A 147 -2.08 6.54 -1.11
CA LEU A 147 -3.31 7.29 -1.33
C LEU A 147 -4.47 6.30 -1.32
N VAL A 148 -5.41 6.51 -0.41
CA VAL A 148 -6.62 5.70 -0.25
C VAL A 148 -7.81 6.54 -0.65
N LEU A 149 -8.56 6.05 -1.62
CA LEU A 149 -9.77 6.67 -2.15
C LEU A 149 -10.97 5.77 -1.75
N PRO A 150 -11.66 6.06 -0.64
CA PRO A 150 -12.90 5.39 -0.30
C PRO A 150 -13.95 5.62 -1.39
N LEU A 151 -14.66 4.57 -1.78
CA LEU A 151 -15.63 4.63 -2.86
C LEU A 151 -17.04 4.81 -2.31
N ALA A 152 -17.87 5.55 -3.03
CA ALA A 152 -19.30 5.71 -2.70
C ALA A 152 -20.04 4.38 -2.80
N ARG A 153 -19.61 3.50 -3.72
CA ARG A 153 -20.05 2.12 -3.89
C ARG A 153 -18.85 1.21 -4.13
N PRO A 154 -18.85 -0.01 -3.58
CA PRO A 154 -17.78 -0.97 -3.82
C PRO A 154 -17.75 -1.44 -5.29
N VAL A 155 -16.56 -1.83 -5.76
CA VAL A 155 -16.33 -2.42 -7.08
C VAL A 155 -16.30 -3.93 -6.95
N MET A 156 -17.08 -4.64 -7.78
CA MET A 156 -17.08 -6.11 -7.78
C MET A 156 -15.71 -6.66 -8.21
N ALA A 157 -15.35 -7.84 -7.72
CA ALA A 157 -14.05 -8.45 -8.04
C ALA A 157 -13.79 -8.58 -9.55
N ASP A 158 -14.82 -8.90 -10.34
CA ASP A 158 -14.73 -9.02 -11.80
C ASP A 158 -14.42 -7.69 -12.51
N ASP A 159 -14.93 -6.57 -11.98
CA ASP A 159 -14.71 -5.22 -12.52
C ASP A 159 -13.41 -4.59 -12.01
N TRP A 160 -12.79 -5.18 -10.98
CA TRP A 160 -11.69 -4.57 -10.25
C TRP A 160 -10.49 -4.24 -11.14
N ARG A 161 -10.11 -5.14 -12.05
CA ARG A 161 -8.92 -4.93 -12.87
C ARG A 161 -9.06 -3.68 -13.73
N ARG A 162 -10.20 -3.52 -14.41
CA ARG A 162 -10.51 -2.34 -15.22
C ARG A 162 -10.50 -1.07 -14.37
N PHE A 163 -11.11 -1.13 -13.19
CA PHE A 163 -11.15 0.01 -12.28
C PHE A 163 -9.76 0.41 -11.75
N TRP A 164 -8.92 -0.58 -11.43
CA TRP A 164 -7.55 -0.35 -10.99
C TRP A 164 -6.70 0.24 -12.11
N ASP A 165 -6.80 -0.28 -13.34
CA ASP A 165 -6.04 0.23 -14.50
C ASP A 165 -6.40 1.71 -14.79
N TRP A 166 -7.68 2.08 -14.69
CA TRP A 166 -8.11 3.49 -14.75
C TRP A 166 -7.44 4.35 -13.66
N GLY A 167 -7.42 3.85 -12.42
CA GLY A 167 -6.82 4.56 -11.30
C GLY A 167 -5.31 4.73 -11.45
N ALA A 168 -4.61 3.70 -11.93
CA ALA A 168 -3.19 3.74 -12.20
C ALA A 168 -2.85 4.69 -13.35
N ALA A 169 -3.63 4.67 -14.43
CA ALA A 169 -3.47 5.61 -15.55
C ALA A 169 -3.65 7.06 -15.09
N ARG A 170 -4.69 7.34 -14.27
CA ARG A 170 -4.92 8.66 -13.69
C ARG A 170 -3.79 9.10 -12.76
N ALA A 171 -3.15 8.16 -12.07
CA ALA A 171 -1.95 8.39 -11.25
C ALA A 171 -0.66 8.55 -12.08
N GLY A 172 -0.74 8.55 -13.41
CA GLY A 172 0.42 8.63 -14.30
C GLY A 172 1.32 7.41 -14.23
N MET A 173 0.78 6.24 -13.86
CA MET A 173 1.51 4.97 -13.69
C MET A 173 2.66 5.04 -12.68
N ARG A 174 2.60 5.97 -11.72
CA ARG A 174 3.65 6.15 -10.70
C ARG A 174 3.48 5.27 -9.46
N ASN A 175 2.33 4.60 -9.33
CA ASN A 175 2.05 3.67 -8.25
C ASN A 175 2.61 2.27 -8.56
N ASP A 176 2.84 1.48 -7.52
CA ASP A 176 3.31 0.10 -7.63
C ASP A 176 2.28 -0.79 -8.37
N PRO A 177 2.63 -1.40 -9.52
CA PRO A 177 1.72 -2.26 -10.28
C PRO A 177 1.50 -3.64 -9.66
N ALA A 178 2.32 -4.06 -8.69
CA ALA A 178 2.16 -5.35 -8.00
C ALA A 178 0.84 -5.43 -7.21
N LEU A 179 0.23 -4.28 -6.88
CA LEU A 179 -0.95 -4.16 -6.03
C LEU A 179 -2.28 -4.10 -6.82
N LYS A 180 -2.27 -4.59 -8.06
CA LYS A 180 -3.45 -4.67 -8.94
C LYS A 180 -4.45 -5.77 -8.58
N SER A 181 -4.08 -6.73 -7.72
CA SER A 181 -4.98 -7.80 -7.29
C SER A 181 -6.12 -7.25 -6.42
N PRO A 182 -7.37 -7.75 -6.57
CA PRO A 182 -8.47 -7.38 -5.66
C PRO A 182 -8.24 -7.89 -4.24
N ALA A 183 -7.44 -8.94 -4.03
CA ALA A 183 -7.09 -9.46 -2.70
C ALA A 183 -5.88 -8.75 -2.07
N SER A 184 -5.40 -7.66 -2.67
CA SER A 184 -4.23 -6.92 -2.17
C SER A 184 -4.43 -6.49 -0.71
N THR A 185 -3.33 -6.57 0.04
CA THR A 185 -3.31 -6.18 1.45
C THR A 185 -2.19 -5.21 1.71
N PHE A 186 -2.47 -4.27 2.60
CA PHE A 186 -1.62 -3.12 2.84
C PHE A 186 -1.26 -3.09 4.31
N ALA A 187 -0.03 -2.70 4.63
CA ALA A 187 0.31 -2.41 6.01
C ALA A 187 -0.51 -1.21 6.51
N LEU A 188 -1.07 -1.34 7.70
CA LEU A 188 -1.66 -0.22 8.43
C LEU A 188 -0.60 0.87 8.67
N PRO A 189 -1.00 2.14 8.83
CA PRO A 189 -0.07 3.20 9.17
C PRO A 189 0.68 2.83 10.45
N ALA A 190 2.01 2.76 10.36
CA ALA A 190 2.87 2.37 11.47
C ALA A 190 4.16 3.18 11.42
N THR A 191 4.73 3.43 12.60
CA THR A 191 5.90 4.28 12.74
C THR A 191 6.89 3.73 13.78
N PRO A 192 8.21 3.81 13.51
CA PRO A 192 9.21 3.22 14.39
C PRO A 192 9.41 3.98 15.70
N ALA A 193 9.16 5.29 15.72
CA ALA A 193 9.41 6.14 16.89
C ALA A 193 8.53 7.39 16.85
N ARG A 194 8.36 8.07 17.99
CA ARG A 194 7.60 9.33 18.09
C ARG A 194 8.28 10.49 17.34
N GLU A 195 9.55 10.38 17.01
CA GLU A 195 10.31 11.42 16.34
C GLU A 195 10.51 11.10 14.85
N ALA A 196 10.15 9.89 14.42
CA ALA A 196 10.30 9.48 13.04
C ALA A 196 9.38 10.30 12.11
N PRO A 197 9.88 10.75 10.95
CA PRO A 197 9.08 11.51 10.01
C PRO A 197 7.89 10.67 9.54
N ARG A 198 6.72 11.29 9.46
CA ARG A 198 5.48 10.70 8.99
C ARG A 198 4.55 11.80 8.54
N ILE A 199 3.57 11.43 7.74
CA ILE A 199 2.51 12.31 7.30
C ILE A 199 1.22 11.51 7.21
N ALA A 200 0.13 12.09 7.68
CA ALA A 200 -1.21 11.70 7.32
C ALA A 200 -2.00 12.95 6.98
N LEU A 201 -2.85 12.88 5.97
CA LEU A 201 -3.72 13.99 5.60
C LEU A 201 -5.00 13.46 4.96
N VAL A 202 -6.04 14.28 5.04
CA VAL A 202 -7.33 14.04 4.39
C VAL A 202 -7.55 15.19 3.43
N ARG A 203 -7.89 14.85 2.19
CA ARG A 203 -8.37 15.81 1.20
C ARG A 203 -9.89 15.68 1.11
N ALA A 204 -10.58 16.75 1.46
CA ALA A 204 -12.03 16.83 1.26
C ALA A 204 -12.35 16.80 -0.25
N GLY A 205 -13.47 16.19 -0.61
CA GLY A 205 -13.91 16.00 -1.98
C GLY A 205 -15.13 15.09 -2.02
N ARG A 206 -15.66 14.77 -3.21
CA ARG A 206 -16.73 13.77 -3.35
C ARG A 206 -16.15 12.38 -3.20
N LEU A 207 -16.89 11.47 -2.56
CA LEU A 207 -16.57 10.05 -2.69
C LEU A 207 -16.71 9.66 -4.16
N PHE A 208 -15.67 9.03 -4.71
CA PHE A 208 -15.71 8.59 -6.09
C PHE A 208 -16.77 7.48 -6.24
N ASP A 209 -17.64 7.62 -7.23
CA ASP A 209 -18.71 6.68 -7.50
C ASP A 209 -18.42 5.89 -8.78
N PRO A 210 -17.96 4.62 -8.68
CA PRO A 210 -17.59 3.82 -9.84
C PRO A 210 -18.74 3.56 -10.81
N LEU A 211 -19.99 3.58 -10.33
CA LEU A 211 -21.16 3.36 -11.16
C LEU A 211 -21.47 4.60 -11.99
N GLU A 212 -21.52 5.77 -11.35
CA GLU A 212 -21.81 7.03 -12.05
C GLU A 212 -20.73 7.37 -13.08
N SER A 213 -19.49 6.93 -12.86
CA SER A 213 -18.39 7.08 -13.82
C SER A 213 -18.38 6.04 -14.95
N GLY A 214 -19.29 5.06 -14.96
CA GLY A 214 -19.33 3.98 -15.95
C GLY A 214 -18.17 2.97 -15.86
N LEU A 215 -17.42 2.97 -14.74
CA LEU A 215 -16.27 2.08 -14.53
C LEU A 215 -16.66 0.75 -13.89
N SER A 216 -17.79 0.69 -13.20
CA SER A 216 -18.41 -0.56 -12.76
C SER A 216 -19.77 -0.73 -13.41
N LEU A 217 -20.08 -1.97 -13.79
CA LEU A 217 -21.31 -2.31 -14.52
C LEU A 217 -22.44 -2.75 -13.58
N ARG A 218 -22.16 -2.93 -12.28
CA ARG A 218 -23.11 -3.48 -11.30
C ARG A 218 -22.97 -2.77 -9.96
N THR A 219 -24.11 -2.57 -9.29
CA THR A 219 -24.14 -2.13 -7.88
C THR A 219 -24.45 -3.30 -6.97
N ASP A 220 -23.63 -3.41 -5.93
CA ASP A 220 -23.84 -4.08 -4.65
C ASP A 220 -24.39 -5.52 -4.65
N VAL A 221 -23.58 -6.41 -4.08
CA VAL A 221 -24.09 -7.31 -3.06
C VAL A 221 -23.97 -6.53 -1.75
N VAL A 222 -25.08 -6.18 -1.11
CA VAL A 222 -25.03 -5.69 0.27
C VAL A 222 -24.39 -6.81 1.07
N PRO A 223 -23.21 -6.60 1.68
CA PRO A 223 -22.56 -7.66 2.42
C PRO A 223 -23.46 -8.08 3.57
N ASP A 224 -23.59 -9.39 3.79
CA ASP A 224 -24.20 -9.89 5.01
C ASP A 224 -23.53 -9.23 6.21
N GLU A 225 -24.32 -8.85 7.22
CA GLU A 225 -23.77 -8.32 8.46
C GLU A 225 -22.98 -9.41 9.17
N VAL A 226 -21.69 -9.52 8.85
CA VAL A 226 -20.78 -10.37 9.61
C VAL A 226 -20.61 -9.73 10.98
N PRO A 227 -20.79 -10.51 12.09
CA PRO A 227 -20.56 -10.03 13.43
C PRO A 227 -19.20 -9.36 13.52
N LEU A 228 -19.19 -8.15 14.04
CA LEU A 228 -17.98 -7.37 14.13
C LEU A 228 -17.00 -8.11 15.06
N PRO A 229 -15.80 -8.51 14.59
CA PRO A 229 -14.77 -9.03 15.49
C PRO A 229 -14.40 -7.93 16.50
N GLY A 230 -13.78 -8.33 17.62
CA GLY A 230 -13.46 -7.50 18.79
C GLY A 230 -12.60 -6.24 18.52
N PRO A 231 -11.66 -5.89 19.40
CA PRO A 231 -10.84 -4.70 19.20
C PRO A 231 -10.05 -4.80 17.87
N THR A 232 -10.03 -3.71 17.11
CA THR A 232 -9.24 -3.60 15.87
C THR A 232 -8.60 -2.22 15.81
N HIS A 233 -7.53 -2.07 15.04
CA HIS A 233 -6.89 -0.77 14.83
C HIS A 233 -7.91 0.35 14.49
N PHE A 234 -8.89 0.06 13.62
CA PHE A 234 -9.91 1.03 13.22
C PHE A 234 -10.91 1.37 14.33
N ARG A 235 -11.21 0.44 15.24
CA ARG A 235 -12.22 0.63 16.31
C ARG A 235 -11.61 0.86 17.70
N GLY A 236 -10.30 1.00 17.76
CA GLY A 236 -9.55 1.02 19.00
C GLY A 236 -9.17 -0.38 19.44
N ASP A 237 -7.90 -0.53 19.78
CA ASP A 237 -7.30 -1.74 20.33
C ASP A 237 -6.55 -1.31 21.61
N PRO A 238 -6.98 -1.75 22.81
CA PRO A 238 -6.45 -1.24 24.07
C PRO A 238 -4.98 -1.59 24.28
N ASP A 239 -4.49 -2.63 23.63
CA ASP A 239 -3.09 -3.06 23.71
C ASP A 239 -2.20 -2.36 22.66
N GLU A 240 -2.81 -1.65 21.71
CA GLU A 240 -2.11 -0.96 20.65
C GLU A 240 -1.74 0.47 21.06
N LYS A 241 -0.44 0.75 21.06
CA LYS A 241 0.05 2.13 21.21
C LYS A 241 -0.03 2.84 19.88
N THR A 242 -0.80 3.92 19.82
CA THR A 242 -0.99 4.71 18.61
C THR A 242 -0.51 6.15 18.77
N LEU A 243 -0.32 6.82 17.63
CA LEU A 243 -0.02 8.23 17.48
C LEU A 243 -0.98 8.84 16.46
N ASP A 244 -1.75 9.82 16.90
CA ASP A 244 -2.50 10.74 16.04
C ASP A 244 -2.00 12.14 16.37
N GLU A 245 -1.46 12.85 15.37
CA GLU A 245 -0.92 14.20 15.52
C GLU A 245 -1.93 15.27 15.09
N HIS A 246 -3.11 14.85 14.64
CA HIS A 246 -4.15 15.77 14.25
C HIS A 246 -4.90 16.34 15.45
N PRO A 247 -5.42 17.58 15.34
CA PRO A 247 -6.25 18.16 16.39
C PRO A 247 -7.55 17.36 16.55
N ASP A 248 -8.11 17.42 17.76
CA ASP A 248 -9.43 16.86 18.04
C ASP A 248 -10.47 17.40 17.06
N GLY A 249 -11.25 16.48 16.45
CA GLY A 249 -12.26 16.84 15.46
C GLY A 249 -11.77 16.85 14.02
N TYR A 250 -10.47 16.74 13.74
CA TYR A 250 -9.92 16.77 12.38
C TYR A 250 -10.67 15.91 11.35
N VAL A 251 -10.92 14.64 11.67
CA VAL A 251 -11.67 13.73 10.77
C VAL A 251 -13.11 14.19 10.58
N ARG A 252 -13.76 14.68 11.65
CA ARG A 252 -15.13 15.19 11.57
C ARG A 252 -15.19 16.40 10.63
N ASP A 253 -14.27 17.34 10.81
CA ASP A 253 -14.21 18.58 10.06
C ASP A 253 -13.92 18.32 8.57
N ALA A 254 -13.03 17.37 8.27
CA ALA A 254 -12.76 16.96 6.88
C ALA A 254 -13.98 16.32 6.20
N LEU A 255 -14.77 15.53 6.95
CA LEU A 255 -16.01 14.93 6.45
C LEU A 255 -17.14 15.96 6.32
N GLU A 256 -17.19 16.96 7.18
CA GLU A 256 -18.15 18.06 7.08
C GLU A 256 -17.82 18.97 5.89
N ALA A 257 -16.54 19.28 5.68
CA ALA A 257 -16.08 20.00 4.49
C ALA A 257 -16.49 19.27 3.21
N THR A 258 -16.33 17.95 3.18
CA THR A 258 -16.77 17.08 2.07
C THR A 258 -18.26 17.21 1.76
N ARG A 259 -19.12 17.27 2.79
CA ARG A 259 -20.57 17.43 2.64
C ARG A 259 -20.99 18.83 2.19
N SER A 260 -20.12 19.81 2.37
CA SER A 260 -20.39 21.23 2.10
C SER A 260 -19.96 21.68 0.70
N LEU A 261 -19.24 20.83 -0.04
CA LEU A 261 -18.82 21.09 -1.41
C LEU A 261 -20.03 21.07 -2.37
N ARG A 262 -20.06 22.00 -3.32
CA ARG A 262 -21.13 22.11 -4.34
C ARG A 262 -20.82 21.25 -5.54
N GLU A 263 -21.83 20.97 -6.37
CA GLU A 263 -21.64 20.16 -7.59
C GLU A 263 -20.57 20.72 -8.53
N ASP A 264 -20.49 22.05 -8.65
CA ASP A 264 -19.49 22.76 -9.48
C ASP A 264 -18.04 22.62 -8.97
N ASP A 265 -17.84 22.17 -7.73
CA ASP A 265 -16.51 21.96 -7.14
C ASP A 265 -15.90 20.60 -7.53
N PHE A 266 -16.66 19.74 -8.21
CA PHE A 266 -16.32 18.34 -8.50
C PHE A 266 -15.96 18.07 -9.97
N ASP A 267 -15.33 19.02 -10.66
CA ASP A 267 -14.91 18.85 -12.06
C ASP A 267 -13.81 17.77 -12.18
N LEU A 268 -14.24 16.51 -12.10
CA LEU A 268 -13.44 15.28 -12.04
C LEU A 268 -12.97 14.86 -13.41
N PHE A 269 -13.77 15.22 -14.42
CA PHE A 269 -13.51 15.08 -15.83
C PHE A 269 -13.59 16.50 -16.37
N SER A 270 -12.48 17.06 -16.85
CA SER A 270 -12.62 18.22 -17.74
C SER A 270 -13.58 17.82 -18.88
N ALA A 271 -14.32 18.76 -19.46
CA ALA A 271 -15.34 18.45 -20.47
C ALA A 271 -14.87 17.59 -21.69
N ASN A 272 -13.55 17.34 -21.81
CA ASN A 272 -12.91 16.49 -22.80
C ASN A 272 -12.58 15.04 -22.35
N GLU A 273 -12.80 14.65 -21.08
CA GLU A 273 -12.36 13.35 -20.53
C GLU A 273 -13.51 12.39 -20.18
N ARG A 274 -14.76 12.70 -20.57
CA ARG A 274 -15.82 11.67 -20.53
C ARG A 274 -15.45 10.60 -21.54
N VAL A 275 -14.93 9.47 -21.03
CA VAL A 275 -14.63 8.27 -21.81
C VAL A 275 -15.88 7.95 -22.63
N GLY A 276 -15.81 8.22 -23.93
CA GLY A 276 -16.89 7.88 -24.85
C GLY A 276 -16.95 6.38 -25.02
N GLU A 277 -18.11 5.84 -25.36
CA GLU A 277 -18.28 4.42 -25.72
C GLU A 277 -17.30 3.97 -26.84
N ASN A 278 -16.72 4.91 -27.59
CA ASN A 278 -15.79 4.67 -28.69
C ASN A 278 -14.30 4.65 -28.31
N ASP A 279 -13.90 5.05 -27.09
CA ASP A 279 -12.50 4.91 -26.65
C ASP A 279 -12.14 3.44 -26.32
N PHE A 280 -13.14 2.58 -26.28
CA PHE A 280 -13.02 1.15 -26.01
C PHE A 280 -12.59 0.31 -27.23
N GLU A 281 -12.65 0.86 -28.45
CA GLU A 281 -12.22 0.15 -29.67
C GLU A 281 -10.69 0.15 -29.86
N LEU A 282 -9.91 0.85 -29.02
CA LEU A 282 -8.45 0.83 -29.11
C LEU A 282 -7.81 -0.44 -28.51
N PHE A 283 -8.59 -1.24 -27.77
CA PHE A 283 -8.19 -2.55 -27.29
C PHE A 283 -8.92 -3.60 -28.13
N GLY A 284 -8.30 -3.95 -29.25
CA GLY A 284 -8.86 -4.85 -30.26
C GLY A 284 -9.48 -6.11 -29.66
N THR A 285 -10.73 -6.35 -30.01
CA THR A 285 -11.38 -7.65 -29.92
C THR A 285 -10.90 -8.50 -31.09
N ASP A 286 -9.76 -9.18 -30.93
CA ASP A 286 -9.38 -10.38 -31.69
C ASP A 286 -8.57 -11.21 -30.69
N GLY A 287 -9.02 -12.36 -30.22
CA GLY A 287 -9.26 -13.53 -31.05
C GLY A 287 -8.17 -14.55 -30.71
N ALA A 288 -8.54 -15.57 -29.93
CA ALA A 288 -7.89 -16.89 -29.84
C ALA A 288 -6.35 -16.97 -29.81
N ASN A 289 -5.82 -17.23 -28.61
CA ASN A 289 -4.97 -18.39 -28.32
C ASN A 289 -3.88 -18.77 -29.36
N GLU A 290 -2.80 -17.99 -29.44
CA GLU A 290 -1.48 -18.50 -29.86
C GLU A 290 -0.39 -17.90 -28.96
N THR A 291 0.14 -18.74 -28.06
CA THR A 291 1.38 -18.47 -27.31
C THR A 291 2.55 -18.46 -28.29
N GLU A 292 3.16 -17.30 -28.51
CA GLU A 292 4.51 -17.24 -29.08
C GLU A 292 5.52 -17.80 -28.06
N PRO A 293 6.32 -18.82 -28.41
CA PRO A 293 7.34 -19.36 -27.51
C PRO A 293 8.59 -18.48 -27.59
N GLY A 294 8.98 -17.84 -26.47
CA GLY A 294 10.34 -17.32 -26.31
C GLY A 294 10.52 -15.87 -25.89
N VAL A 295 9.50 -15.19 -25.37
CA VAL A 295 9.70 -13.94 -24.63
C VAL A 295 9.83 -14.28 -23.15
N GLU A 296 11.06 -14.42 -22.66
CA GLU A 296 11.35 -14.50 -21.22
C GLU A 296 10.77 -13.26 -20.52
N ASP A 297 9.90 -13.48 -19.54
CA ASP A 297 9.42 -12.43 -18.64
C ASP A 297 10.60 -11.99 -17.77
N PRO A 298 11.07 -10.73 -17.87
CA PRO A 298 12.23 -10.25 -17.12
C PRO A 298 12.01 -10.20 -15.60
N TRP A 299 10.83 -10.63 -15.12
CA TRP A 299 10.42 -10.63 -13.71
C TRP A 299 10.07 -12.02 -13.17
N GLU A 300 10.29 -13.10 -13.93
CA GLU A 300 9.89 -14.47 -13.56
C GLU A 300 10.65 -15.03 -12.33
N ASP A 301 11.85 -14.50 -12.03
CA ASP A 301 12.76 -15.07 -11.01
C ASP A 301 12.72 -14.41 -9.62
N GLU A 302 11.89 -13.38 -9.36
CA GLU A 302 11.95 -12.64 -8.07
C GLU A 302 10.86 -12.95 -7.03
N PHE A 303 9.87 -13.81 -7.32
CA PHE A 303 8.71 -13.98 -6.42
C PHE A 303 8.41 -15.41 -5.91
N ASP A 304 9.18 -16.42 -6.30
CA ASP A 304 8.85 -17.81 -5.96
C ASP A 304 9.27 -18.28 -4.55
N ASP A 305 9.91 -17.43 -3.75
CA ASP A 305 10.46 -17.79 -2.43
C ASP A 305 9.72 -17.15 -1.22
N MET A 306 8.51 -16.64 -1.42
CA MET A 306 7.68 -16.10 -0.33
C MET A 306 6.22 -16.58 -0.35
N PHE A 307 6.01 -17.88 -0.30
CA PHE A 307 4.83 -18.50 0.34
C PHE A 307 5.24 -19.75 1.13
#